data_AF-A0AAV5GQI5-F1
#
_entry.id   AF-A0AAV5GQI5-F1
#
_cell.length_a   1.000
_cell.length_b   1.000
_cell.length_c   1.000
_cell.angle_alpha   90.00
_cell.angle_beta   90.00
_cell.angle_gamma   90.00
#
_symmetry.space_group_name_H-M   'P 1'
#
loop_
_entity.id
_entity.type
_entity.pdbx_description
1 polymer ?
#
loop_
_entity_poly.entity_id
_entity_poly.type
_entity_poly.pdbx_seq_one_letter_code
_entity_poly.pdbx_strand_id
1 'polypeptide(L)'
;MATADSAAAQLPATAQWYPQKRYAVLPSPFARDPLEPSFHTHNPHTGELVAPLDPSKPFVAYHRDFLALLGADPSLEVIASNEDEGYPLFHEAGIWVEETKEVFFTSNCNPQFRNRIGKLRLDALEPAGGSRTTSSSWDLISPQPAADAQETVVASNGGIRWGDQLLFCCQGTDDVPSSLSVVSPFPPYESRPILNNYHGRLFNAINDVAILPPFPLPTSDLSQHAVEGATIWFTDPTYNYMQRSPGYRNHPPQMPNQVYCFDPNSGEVRCVADGFAMPNGICFNHEGSLCYITDTGLIKGDGSLDPQRPASIYVYDVVRPDPAKGEDQHWGPRLENRRVFAYCDAGVPDGIKTDKAGNVYSGTGEGVSIWNAHGTLLGKILLPPSALPSSLPHPRAPKTRYCANFCLCPGGRVCILAEDRIYVAKLAEEVEGSLLP
;
A
#
# COMPACT_ATOMS: atom_id res chain seq x y z
N MET A 1 -18.75 -19.04 -35.34
CA MET A 1 -19.92 -18.52 -34.61
C MET A 1 -20.15 -19.40 -33.40
N ALA A 2 -19.82 -18.88 -32.22
CA ALA A 2 -20.34 -19.35 -30.94
C ALA A 2 -20.85 -18.08 -30.25
N THR A 3 -22.16 -18.05 -30.01
CA THR A 3 -22.93 -16.94 -29.47
C THR A 3 -22.57 -16.71 -28.00
N ALA A 4 -22.05 -15.54 -27.68
CA ALA A 4 -21.94 -15.03 -26.31
C ALA A 4 -22.86 -13.81 -26.16
N ASP A 5 -24.16 -14.03 -26.41
CA ASP A 5 -25.22 -13.15 -25.91
C ASP A 5 -25.66 -13.68 -24.55
N SER A 6 -24.92 -13.30 -23.52
CA SER A 6 -25.49 -13.04 -22.20
C SER A 6 -25.13 -11.60 -21.90
N ALA A 7 -26.03 -10.67 -22.25
CA ALA A 7 -25.96 -9.22 -22.07
C ALA A 7 -24.59 -8.73 -21.57
N ALA A 8 -23.70 -8.30 -22.48
CA ALA A 8 -22.46 -7.64 -22.08
C ALA A 8 -22.85 -6.49 -21.16
N ALA A 9 -22.64 -6.65 -19.85
CA ALA A 9 -22.99 -5.65 -18.87
C ALA A 9 -22.39 -4.33 -19.34
N GLN A 10 -23.27 -3.33 -19.51
CA GLN A 10 -22.85 -2.05 -20.05
C GLN A 10 -21.79 -1.47 -19.10
N LEU A 11 -20.60 -1.20 -19.64
CA LEU A 11 -19.56 -0.55 -18.87
C LEU A 11 -20.04 0.83 -18.41
N PRO A 12 -19.72 1.22 -17.17
CA PRO A 12 -19.85 2.62 -16.77
C PRO A 12 -19.07 3.55 -17.71
N ALA A 13 -19.49 4.82 -17.79
CA ALA A 13 -18.95 5.76 -18.77
C ALA A 13 -17.43 5.99 -18.63
N THR A 14 -16.92 5.92 -17.39
CA THR A 14 -15.51 6.08 -17.00
C THR A 14 -14.72 4.77 -17.07
N ALA A 15 -15.33 3.68 -17.54
CA ALA A 15 -14.72 2.37 -17.60
C ALA A 15 -14.53 1.86 -19.05
N GLN A 16 -13.51 1.03 -19.23
CA GLN A 16 -13.19 0.39 -20.50
C GLN A 16 -12.73 -1.05 -20.30
N TRP A 17 -12.90 -1.90 -21.32
CA TRP A 17 -12.34 -3.25 -21.34
C TRP A 17 -10.90 -3.21 -21.83
N TYR A 18 -10.02 -3.93 -21.15
CA TYR A 18 -8.75 -4.33 -21.74
C TYR A 18 -8.98 -5.54 -22.65
N PRO A 19 -8.74 -5.42 -23.97
CA PRO A 19 -9.05 -6.49 -24.92
C PRO A 19 -7.97 -7.57 -24.90
N GLN A 20 -7.91 -8.36 -23.82
CA GLN A 20 -6.86 -9.36 -23.57
C GLN A 20 -6.57 -10.26 -24.78
N LYS A 21 -7.61 -10.81 -25.42
CA LYS A 21 -7.44 -11.68 -26.59
C LYS A 21 -6.83 -10.95 -27.80
N ARG A 22 -7.14 -9.67 -27.99
CA ARG A 22 -6.57 -8.84 -29.07
C ARG A 22 -5.11 -8.52 -28.80
N TYR A 23 -4.78 -8.22 -27.54
CA TYR A 23 -3.44 -7.81 -27.13
C TYR A 23 -2.54 -8.98 -26.68
N ALA A 24 -3.06 -10.21 -26.69
CA ALA A 24 -2.26 -11.42 -26.52
C ALA A 24 -1.18 -11.58 -27.60
N VAL A 25 -1.39 -10.99 -28.78
CA VAL A 25 -0.41 -10.92 -29.87
C VAL A 25 -0.27 -9.48 -30.32
N LEU A 26 0.81 -8.82 -29.94
CA LEU A 26 1.13 -7.46 -30.35
C LEU A 26 1.82 -7.42 -31.72
N PRO A 27 1.61 -6.36 -32.51
CA PRO A 27 2.34 -6.19 -33.77
C PRO A 27 3.83 -5.94 -33.48
N SER A 28 4.69 -6.65 -34.21
CA SER A 28 6.15 -6.52 -34.11
C SER A 28 6.70 -5.42 -35.03
N PRO A 29 7.77 -4.70 -34.63
CA PRO A 29 8.43 -4.76 -33.33
C PRO A 29 7.64 -3.98 -32.26
N PHE A 30 7.76 -4.41 -31.01
CA PHE A 30 7.23 -3.70 -29.86
C PHE A 30 8.27 -3.63 -28.74
N ALA A 31 8.20 -2.57 -27.94
CA ALA A 31 9.00 -2.36 -26.75
C ALA A 31 8.16 -1.66 -25.68
N ARG A 32 8.52 -1.87 -24.41
CA ARG A 32 7.93 -1.20 -23.26
C ARG A 32 8.95 -1.19 -22.12
N ASP A 33 9.07 -0.07 -21.43
CA ASP A 33 9.83 -0.03 -20.18
C ASP A 33 9.06 -0.76 -19.06
N PRO A 34 9.70 -1.59 -18.21
CA PRO A 34 9.02 -2.25 -17.08
C PRO A 34 8.30 -1.30 -16.11
N LEU A 35 8.70 -0.03 -16.03
CA LEU A 35 7.98 0.99 -15.25
C LEU A 35 6.78 1.57 -15.98
N GLU A 36 6.73 1.44 -17.32
CA GLU A 36 5.65 1.98 -18.13
C GLU A 36 4.39 1.09 -18.06
N PRO A 37 3.18 1.67 -18.11
CA PRO A 37 1.92 0.94 -18.12
C PRO A 37 1.81 0.00 -19.31
N SER A 38 1.04 -1.07 -19.16
CA SER A 38 0.79 -2.05 -20.25
C SER A 38 0.40 -1.40 -21.59
N PHE A 39 -0.39 -0.33 -21.54
CA PHE A 39 -0.89 0.41 -22.70
C PHE A 39 0.10 1.41 -23.33
N HIS A 40 1.29 1.56 -22.74
CA HIS A 40 2.41 2.33 -23.30
C HIS A 40 3.34 1.49 -24.18
N THR A 41 3.00 0.21 -24.41
CA THR A 41 3.74 -0.60 -25.38
C THR A 41 3.70 0.09 -26.75
N HIS A 42 4.87 0.27 -27.35
CA HIS A 42 5.03 1.07 -28.57
C HIS A 42 5.93 0.38 -29.59
N ASN A 43 5.83 0.81 -30.85
CA ASN A 43 6.79 0.43 -31.88
C ASN A 43 8.09 1.25 -31.68
N PRO A 44 9.25 0.63 -31.42
CA PRO A 44 10.48 1.36 -31.10
C PRO A 44 11.04 2.19 -32.26
N HIS A 45 10.58 1.97 -33.50
CA HIS A 45 11.02 2.73 -34.67
C HIS A 45 10.16 3.97 -34.93
N THR A 46 8.85 3.91 -34.62
CA THR A 46 7.91 5.01 -34.89
C THR A 46 7.47 5.76 -33.65
N GLY A 47 7.60 5.15 -32.47
CA GLY A 47 7.09 5.66 -31.20
C GLY A 47 5.57 5.51 -31.03
N GLU A 48 4.87 4.93 -32.00
CA GLU A 48 3.41 4.77 -31.96
C GLU A 48 3.00 3.68 -30.96
N LEU A 49 1.95 3.95 -30.18
CA LEU A 49 1.36 2.97 -29.27
C LEU A 49 0.71 1.82 -30.07
N VAL A 50 1.01 0.58 -29.68
CA VAL A 50 0.48 -0.62 -30.36
C VAL A 50 -0.72 -1.24 -29.63
N ALA A 51 -0.98 -0.82 -28.39
CA ALA A 51 -2.12 -1.24 -27.58
C ALA A 51 -2.70 -0.07 -26.75
N PRO A 52 -3.11 1.04 -27.40
CA PRO A 52 -3.59 2.22 -26.67
C PRO A 52 -4.90 1.92 -25.94
N LEU A 53 -5.09 2.61 -24.81
CA LEU A 53 -6.33 2.71 -24.06
C LEU A 53 -6.88 4.13 -24.14
N ASP A 54 -8.17 4.30 -23.84
CA ASP A 54 -8.79 5.62 -23.74
C ASP A 54 -8.33 6.32 -22.44
N PRO A 55 -7.55 7.40 -22.50
CA PRO A 55 -7.03 8.06 -21.31
C PRO A 55 -8.10 8.75 -20.45
N SER A 56 -9.33 8.92 -20.97
CA SER A 56 -10.45 9.47 -20.22
C SER A 56 -11.18 8.44 -19.33
N LYS A 57 -10.81 7.16 -19.45
CA LYS A 57 -11.48 6.04 -18.78
C LYS A 57 -10.51 5.31 -17.83
N PRO A 58 -10.33 5.81 -16.59
CA PRO A 58 -9.32 5.27 -15.69
C PRO A 58 -9.61 3.85 -15.21
N PHE A 59 -10.85 3.38 -15.27
CA PHE A 59 -11.22 2.04 -14.82
C PHE A 59 -11.09 1.02 -15.95
N VAL A 60 -10.06 0.18 -15.88
CA VAL A 60 -9.74 -0.78 -16.93
C VAL A 60 -10.07 -2.19 -16.47
N ALA A 61 -11.12 -2.77 -17.04
CA ALA A 61 -11.59 -4.12 -16.72
C ALA A 61 -10.80 -5.18 -17.49
N TYR A 62 -10.23 -6.14 -16.77
CA TYR A 62 -9.64 -7.36 -17.31
C TYR A 62 -10.58 -8.55 -17.15
N HIS A 63 -11.40 -8.56 -16.09
CA HIS A 63 -12.38 -9.59 -15.77
C HIS A 63 -13.76 -8.98 -15.52
N ARG A 64 -14.83 -9.74 -15.78
CA ARG A 64 -16.21 -9.27 -15.60
C ARG A 64 -16.57 -8.96 -14.14
N ASP A 65 -15.94 -9.64 -13.21
CA ASP A 65 -16.23 -9.45 -11.78
C ASP A 65 -15.74 -8.07 -11.31
N PHE A 66 -14.84 -7.41 -12.06
CA PHE A 66 -14.47 -6.02 -11.80
C PHE A 66 -15.67 -5.07 -11.90
N LEU A 67 -16.66 -5.38 -12.72
CA LEU A 67 -17.85 -4.53 -12.87
C LEU A 67 -18.70 -4.48 -11.60
N ALA A 68 -18.71 -5.56 -10.82
CA ALA A 68 -19.37 -5.57 -9.52
C ALA A 68 -18.66 -4.63 -8.53
N LEU A 69 -17.32 -4.53 -8.60
CA LEU A 69 -16.55 -3.59 -7.80
C LEU A 69 -16.79 -2.14 -8.22
N LEU A 70 -16.98 -1.87 -9.51
CA LEU A 70 -17.18 -0.50 -10.00
C LEU A 70 -18.53 0.11 -9.60
N GLY A 71 -19.58 -0.71 -9.52
CA GLY A 71 -20.95 -0.21 -9.37
C GLY A 71 -21.43 0.56 -10.60
N ALA A 72 -22.45 1.40 -10.43
CA ALA A 72 -23.11 2.08 -11.54
C ALA A 72 -22.37 3.33 -12.04
N ASP A 73 -21.73 4.10 -11.15
CA ASP A 73 -21.12 5.40 -11.45
C ASP A 73 -19.75 5.57 -10.75
N PRO A 74 -18.73 4.78 -11.14
CA PRO A 74 -17.40 4.91 -10.58
C PRO A 74 -16.74 6.22 -11.04
N SER A 75 -16.07 6.91 -10.12
CA SER A 75 -15.40 8.17 -10.39
C SER A 75 -13.98 8.18 -9.83
N LEU A 76 -13.09 8.99 -10.41
CA LEU A 76 -11.75 9.21 -9.92
C LEU A 76 -11.53 10.73 -9.84
N GLU A 77 -11.39 11.25 -8.63
CA GLU A 77 -11.29 12.69 -8.37
C GLU A 77 -9.97 13.02 -7.67
N VAL A 78 -9.30 14.10 -8.07
CA VAL A 78 -8.18 14.67 -7.31
C VAL A 78 -8.75 15.51 -6.19
N ILE A 79 -8.39 15.23 -4.95
CA ILE A 79 -8.92 15.93 -3.78
C ILE A 79 -7.87 16.76 -3.03
N ALA A 80 -6.59 16.42 -3.21
CA ALA A 80 -5.48 17.21 -2.70
C ALA A 80 -4.32 17.20 -3.70
N SER A 81 -3.55 18.30 -3.70
CA SER A 81 -2.31 18.44 -4.47
C SER A 81 -1.28 19.18 -3.62
N ASN A 82 -0.02 18.83 -3.81
CA ASN A 82 1.13 19.38 -3.11
C ASN A 82 2.28 19.65 -4.07
N GLU A 83 1.98 20.34 -5.16
CA GLU A 83 2.94 20.63 -6.22
C GLU A 83 4.03 21.62 -5.75
N ASP A 84 3.77 22.38 -4.68
CA ASP A 84 4.61 23.48 -4.21
C ASP A 84 5.72 23.06 -3.21
N GLU A 85 5.59 21.97 -2.46
CA GLU A 85 6.58 21.59 -1.42
C GLU A 85 7.82 20.90 -2.01
N GLY A 86 7.80 20.50 -3.29
CA GLY A 86 8.98 19.98 -4.00
C GLY A 86 9.44 18.57 -3.59
N TYR A 87 8.59 17.78 -2.92
CA TYR A 87 8.82 16.34 -2.67
C TYR A 87 7.50 15.54 -2.64
N PRO A 88 7.55 14.20 -2.84
CA PRO A 88 6.41 13.29 -2.71
C PRO A 88 5.80 13.29 -1.30
N LEU A 89 4.84 14.17 -1.00
CA LEU A 89 4.23 14.27 0.34
C LEU A 89 3.16 13.20 0.59
N PHE A 90 2.36 12.88 -0.43
CA PHE A 90 1.29 11.90 -0.34
C PHE A 90 1.82 10.53 -0.75
N HIS A 91 2.66 9.92 0.08
CA HIS A 91 3.44 8.75 -0.31
C HIS A 91 2.97 7.46 0.38
N GLU A 92 2.86 7.46 1.71
CA GLU A 92 2.83 6.21 2.49
C GLU A 92 1.68 6.13 3.51
N ALA A 93 1.50 4.93 4.07
CA ALA A 93 0.71 4.58 5.26
C ALA A 93 -0.82 4.69 5.21
N GLY A 94 -1.46 5.41 4.28
CA GLY A 94 -2.91 5.66 4.26
C GLY A 94 -3.77 4.95 5.34
N ILE A 95 -4.20 5.67 6.38
CA ILE A 95 -4.93 5.12 7.54
C ILE A 95 -6.26 5.87 7.68
N TRP A 96 -7.39 5.17 7.52
CA TRP A 96 -8.70 5.73 7.84
C TRP A 96 -8.93 5.76 9.36
N VAL A 97 -9.37 6.91 9.89
CA VAL A 97 -9.79 7.09 11.28
C VAL A 97 -11.24 7.53 11.29
N GLU A 98 -12.12 6.64 11.71
CA GLU A 98 -13.58 6.81 11.66
C GLU A 98 -14.05 7.94 12.59
N GLU A 99 -13.40 8.09 13.74
CA GLU A 99 -13.73 9.06 14.79
C GLU A 99 -13.50 10.51 14.34
N THR A 100 -12.49 10.74 13.48
CA THR A 100 -12.18 12.07 12.93
C THR A 100 -12.62 12.24 11.49
N LYS A 101 -13.02 11.15 10.81
CA LYS A 101 -13.32 11.11 9.37
C LYS A 101 -12.13 11.57 8.51
N GLU A 102 -10.92 11.29 8.99
CA GLU A 102 -9.67 11.67 8.34
C GLU A 102 -8.91 10.44 7.83
N VAL A 103 -8.18 10.64 6.75
CA VAL A 103 -7.09 9.75 6.34
C VAL A 103 -5.77 10.36 6.82
N PHE A 104 -5.04 9.60 7.63
CA PHE A 104 -3.66 9.91 7.99
C PHE A 104 -2.72 9.27 6.96
N PHE A 105 -1.63 9.96 6.65
CA PHE A 105 -0.63 9.50 5.69
C PHE A 105 0.74 10.06 6.05
N THR A 106 1.78 9.50 5.46
CA THR A 106 3.17 9.83 5.76
C THR A 106 3.97 10.00 4.47
N SER A 107 5.22 10.45 4.62
CA SER A 107 6.19 10.44 3.55
C SER A 107 7.59 10.29 4.12
N ASN A 108 8.28 9.25 3.66
CA ASN A 108 9.71 9.08 3.86
C ASN A 108 10.54 9.78 2.77
N CYS A 109 9.94 10.66 1.96
CA CYS A 109 10.62 11.44 0.93
C CYS A 109 10.82 12.91 1.33
N ASN A 110 10.35 13.34 2.50
CA ASN A 110 10.59 14.68 3.02
C ASN A 110 12.09 14.92 3.20
N PRO A 111 12.74 15.89 2.52
CA PRO A 111 14.19 16.09 2.60
C PRO A 111 14.75 16.38 4.00
N GLN A 112 13.90 16.83 4.92
CA GLN A 112 14.26 17.09 6.32
C GLN A 112 13.92 15.93 7.24
N PHE A 113 13.16 14.96 6.72
CA PHE A 113 12.73 13.73 7.36
C PHE A 113 12.16 13.87 8.77
N ARG A 114 11.53 15.02 8.98
CA ARG A 114 10.85 15.38 10.22
C ARG A 114 9.60 14.52 10.38
N ASN A 115 9.13 14.46 11.62
CA ASN A 115 7.99 13.67 12.06
C ASN A 115 6.64 14.20 11.55
N ARG A 116 6.58 14.80 10.36
CA ARG A 116 5.33 15.36 9.84
C ARG A 116 4.44 14.21 9.38
N ILE A 117 3.27 14.10 9.98
CA ILE A 117 2.20 13.20 9.55
C ILE A 117 1.13 14.05 8.89
N GLY A 118 0.75 13.67 7.69
CA GLY A 118 -0.35 14.32 6.99
C GLY A 118 -1.68 13.78 7.45
N LYS A 119 -2.70 14.64 7.47
CA LYS A 119 -4.08 14.23 7.68
C LYS A 119 -5.00 14.96 6.73
N LEU A 120 -6.02 14.26 6.23
CA LEU A 120 -6.95 14.75 5.22
C LEU A 120 -8.36 14.34 5.59
N ARG A 121 -9.25 15.32 5.76
CA ARG A 121 -10.66 15.07 6.06
C ARG A 121 -11.44 14.70 4.79
N LEU A 122 -12.09 13.54 4.77
CA LEU A 122 -12.79 13.02 3.57
C LEU A 122 -14.32 13.21 3.58
N ASP A 123 -14.96 13.40 4.73
CA ASP A 123 -16.42 13.62 4.82
C ASP A 123 -16.84 15.00 4.26
N ALA A 124 -15.93 15.96 4.17
CA ALA A 124 -16.14 17.26 3.52
C ALA A 124 -16.44 17.15 2.01
N LEU A 125 -16.35 15.95 1.43
CA LEU A 125 -16.67 15.67 0.03
C LEU A 125 -18.14 15.24 -0.19
N GLU A 126 -18.90 15.00 0.89
CA GLU A 126 -20.34 14.68 0.85
C GLU A 126 -21.16 15.99 0.86
N PRO A 127 -21.96 16.32 -0.18
CA PRO A 127 -22.60 17.64 -0.26
C PRO A 127 -23.87 17.73 0.59
N ALA A 128 -23.91 18.68 1.51
CA ALA A 128 -25.16 19.33 1.92
C ALA A 128 -25.56 20.37 0.84
N GLY A 129 -26.01 19.89 -0.32
CA GLY A 129 -26.64 20.73 -1.36
C GLY A 129 -25.76 21.82 -1.98
N GLY A 130 -25.12 21.50 -3.11
CA GLY A 130 -24.66 22.49 -4.09
C GLY A 130 -23.15 22.68 -4.21
N SER A 131 -22.67 22.60 -5.47
CA SER A 131 -21.33 22.94 -5.97
C SER A 131 -20.13 22.17 -5.39
N ARG A 132 -19.62 21.21 -6.19
CA ARG A 132 -18.32 20.54 -6.00
C ARG A 132 -17.18 21.57 -6.00
N THR A 133 -16.72 21.98 -4.84
CA THR A 133 -15.35 22.46 -4.67
C THR A 133 -14.64 21.48 -3.76
N THR A 134 -13.97 20.51 -4.39
CA THR A 134 -13.03 19.55 -3.78
C THR A 134 -11.80 20.29 -3.28
N SER A 135 -11.96 21.01 -2.17
CA SER A 135 -10.87 21.55 -1.37
C SER A 135 -10.95 20.86 -0.02
N SER A 136 -10.50 19.61 0.05
CA SER A 136 -10.25 18.98 1.34
C SER A 136 -8.98 19.62 1.91
N SER A 137 -9.12 20.44 2.95
CA SER A 137 -7.99 20.94 3.71
C SER A 137 -7.27 19.74 4.33
N TRP A 138 -6.09 19.43 3.82
CA TRP A 138 -5.14 18.59 4.53
C TRP A 138 -4.29 19.46 5.45
N ASP A 139 -3.73 18.85 6.48
CA ASP A 139 -2.83 19.48 7.42
C ASP A 139 -1.66 18.55 7.74
N LEU A 140 -0.58 19.11 8.29
CA LEU A 140 0.60 18.37 8.74
C LEU A 140 0.76 18.55 10.24
N ILE A 141 0.68 17.44 10.96
CA ILE A 141 0.91 17.38 12.40
C ILE A 141 2.34 16.94 12.70
N SER A 142 2.87 17.36 13.84
CA SER A 142 4.19 16.96 14.33
C SER A 142 4.01 16.28 15.69
N PRO A 143 3.96 14.93 15.74
CA PRO A 143 3.85 14.20 16.99
C PRO A 143 4.99 14.55 17.93
N GLN A 144 4.66 14.62 19.22
CA GLN A 144 5.64 14.89 20.26
C GLN A 144 5.87 13.62 21.07
N PRO A 145 7.12 13.27 21.42
CA PRO A 145 7.37 12.17 22.33
C PRO A 145 6.69 12.44 23.67
N ALA A 146 6.15 11.40 24.28
CA ALA A 146 5.73 11.46 25.66
C ALA A 146 6.88 11.90 26.59
N ALA A 147 6.55 12.43 27.76
CA ALA A 147 7.54 12.95 28.72
C ALA A 147 8.63 11.92 29.12
N ASP A 148 8.30 10.64 29.09
CA ASP A 148 9.14 9.49 29.42
C ASP A 148 9.56 8.65 28.20
N ALA A 149 9.25 9.10 26.99
CA ALA A 149 9.57 8.40 25.75
C ALA A 149 10.65 9.12 24.94
N GLN A 150 11.46 8.32 24.25
CA GLN A 150 12.43 8.83 23.27
C GLN A 150 11.74 9.19 21.95
N GLU A 151 12.32 10.12 21.21
CA GLU A 151 11.89 10.43 19.85
C GLU A 151 12.14 9.23 18.92
N THR A 152 11.07 8.78 18.27
CA THR A 152 11.08 7.70 17.27
C THR A 152 10.20 8.00 16.06
N VAL A 153 9.48 9.12 16.12
CA VAL A 153 8.66 9.83 15.12
C VAL A 153 9.25 10.03 13.71
N VAL A 154 10.46 9.57 13.44
CA VAL A 154 11.27 10.06 12.32
C VAL A 154 11.13 9.14 11.12
N ALA A 155 11.32 9.70 9.94
CA ALA A 155 11.38 8.90 8.72
C ALA A 155 10.19 7.94 8.55
N SER A 156 9.00 8.42 8.89
CA SER A 156 7.79 7.62 8.88
C SER A 156 7.47 7.14 7.47
N ASN A 157 7.25 5.83 7.35
CA ASN A 157 6.85 5.14 6.14
C ASN A 157 5.45 4.56 6.43
N GLY A 158 5.22 3.25 6.34
CA GLY A 158 3.91 2.61 6.51
C GLY A 158 3.28 2.79 7.89
N GLY A 159 2.03 2.34 8.00
CA GLY A 159 1.27 2.48 9.23
C GLY A 159 -0.11 1.84 9.15
N ILE A 160 -0.71 1.65 10.31
CA ILE A 160 -2.01 1.00 10.48
C ILE A 160 -2.73 1.53 11.72
N ARG A 161 -4.04 1.34 11.79
CA ARG A 161 -4.82 1.53 13.01
C ARG A 161 -4.43 0.46 14.04
N TRP A 162 -4.19 0.86 15.29
CA TRP A 162 -3.94 -0.06 16.39
C TRP A 162 -4.77 0.34 17.62
N GLY A 163 -5.94 -0.30 17.78
CA GLY A 163 -6.90 0.10 18.81
C GLY A 163 -7.33 1.56 18.62
N ASP A 164 -7.17 2.37 19.66
CA ASP A 164 -7.45 3.81 19.61
C ASP A 164 -6.25 4.68 19.16
N GLN A 165 -5.10 4.06 18.86
CA GLN A 165 -3.89 4.72 18.37
C GLN A 165 -3.62 4.52 16.86
N LEU A 166 -2.72 5.32 16.31
CA LEU A 166 -2.05 5.07 15.04
C LEU A 166 -0.74 4.34 15.33
N LEU A 167 -0.40 3.32 14.56
CA LEU A 167 0.89 2.63 14.63
C LEU A 167 1.66 2.91 13.34
N PHE A 168 2.87 3.46 13.46
CA PHE A 168 3.72 3.79 12.33
C PHE A 168 5.00 2.97 12.30
N CYS A 169 5.41 2.63 11.08
CA CYS A 169 6.73 2.17 10.73
C CYS A 169 7.65 3.38 10.57
N CYS A 170 8.64 3.50 11.43
CA CYS A 170 9.62 4.57 11.41
C CYS A 170 10.96 4.00 10.95
N GLN A 171 11.48 4.49 9.82
CA GLN A 171 12.71 3.95 9.22
C GLN A 171 13.98 4.37 10.00
N GLY A 172 13.87 5.36 10.88
CA GLY A 172 14.98 5.86 11.68
C GLY A 172 15.92 6.81 10.94
N THR A 173 16.94 7.26 11.67
CA THR A 173 18.07 8.07 11.21
C THR A 173 19.38 7.48 11.77
N ASP A 174 20.49 8.21 11.71
CA ASP A 174 21.74 7.81 12.37
C ASP A 174 21.63 7.82 13.90
N ASP A 175 20.87 8.76 14.47
CA ASP A 175 20.74 8.94 15.91
C ASP A 175 19.49 8.25 16.49
N VAL A 176 18.51 7.96 15.64
CA VAL A 176 17.22 7.38 16.04
C VAL A 176 17.04 6.01 15.37
N PRO A 177 16.89 4.91 16.13
CA PRO A 177 16.73 3.59 15.53
C PRO A 177 15.40 3.47 14.78
N SER A 178 15.39 2.63 13.74
CA SER A 178 14.14 2.18 13.13
C SER A 178 13.25 1.51 14.18
N SER A 179 11.95 1.79 14.12
CA SER A 179 11.01 1.41 15.18
C SER A 179 9.57 1.26 14.69
N LEU A 180 8.79 0.57 15.50
CA LEU A 180 7.34 0.68 15.52
C LEU A 180 6.97 1.68 16.61
N SER A 181 6.20 2.71 16.26
CA SER A 181 5.85 3.80 17.16
C SER A 181 4.37 4.11 17.10
N VAL A 182 3.76 4.26 18.26
CA VAL A 182 2.36 4.66 18.38
C VAL A 182 2.24 6.17 18.46
N VAL A 183 1.16 6.70 17.88
CA VAL A 183 0.82 8.12 17.87
C VAL A 183 -0.67 8.27 18.13
N SER A 184 -1.04 9.16 19.06
CA SER A 184 -2.44 9.53 19.25
C SER A 184 -3.00 10.21 18.00
N PRO A 185 -4.16 9.80 17.48
CA PRO A 185 -4.83 10.50 16.38
C PRO A 185 -5.39 11.88 16.81
N PHE A 186 -5.35 12.21 18.11
CA PHE A 186 -5.86 13.46 18.66
C PHE A 186 -4.74 14.32 19.27
N PRO A 187 -4.85 15.66 19.24
CA PRO A 187 -3.96 16.56 19.96
C PRO A 187 -3.79 16.15 21.44
N PRO A 188 -2.57 16.22 22.00
CA PRO A 188 -1.36 16.84 21.44
C PRO A 188 -0.54 15.93 20.51
N TYR A 189 -1.11 14.83 20.01
CA TYR A 189 -0.43 13.86 19.13
C TYR A 189 0.80 13.25 19.82
N GLU A 190 0.62 12.80 21.05
CA GLU A 190 1.67 12.15 21.83
C GLU A 190 2.11 10.85 21.13
N SER A 191 3.42 10.57 21.16
CA SER A 191 4.04 9.42 20.52
C SER A 191 4.93 8.63 21.47
N ARG A 192 4.98 7.31 21.27
CA ARG A 192 5.80 6.38 22.06
C ARG A 192 6.29 5.22 21.20
N PRO A 193 7.57 4.82 21.25
CA PRO A 193 8.01 3.59 20.61
C PRO A 193 7.51 2.37 21.37
N ILE A 194 7.17 1.30 20.65
CA ILE A 194 6.82 0.00 21.24
C ILE A 194 7.82 -1.10 20.86
N LEU A 195 8.60 -0.90 19.80
CA LEU A 195 9.66 -1.82 19.37
C LEU A 195 10.71 -1.07 18.57
N ASN A 196 12.01 -1.33 18.78
CA ASN A 196 13.09 -0.69 17.99
C ASN A 196 14.33 -1.57 17.74
N ASN A 197 14.29 -2.83 18.15
CA ASN A 197 15.40 -3.76 17.98
C ASN A 197 14.92 -5.22 17.92
N TYR A 198 15.75 -6.07 17.31
CA TYR A 198 15.63 -7.52 17.35
C TYR A 198 16.71 -8.08 18.28
N HIS A 199 16.35 -8.32 19.55
CA HIS A 199 17.26 -8.82 20.60
C HIS A 199 18.59 -8.04 20.69
N GLY A 200 18.51 -6.71 20.62
CA GLY A 200 19.64 -5.78 20.64
C GLY A 200 20.26 -5.47 19.27
N ARG A 201 19.82 -6.13 18.19
CA ARG A 201 20.22 -5.79 16.81
C ARG A 201 19.28 -4.75 16.23
N LEU A 202 19.81 -3.82 15.45
CA LEU A 202 18.99 -2.83 14.75
C LEU A 202 18.23 -3.49 13.60
N PHE A 203 16.95 -3.16 13.46
CA PHE A 203 16.22 -3.36 12.21
C PHE A 203 16.83 -2.51 11.09
N ASN A 204 16.66 -2.92 9.84
CA ASN A 204 17.18 -2.22 8.66
C ASN A 204 16.45 -0.88 8.43
N ALA A 205 15.15 -0.94 8.18
CA ALA A 205 14.25 0.19 7.97
C ALA A 205 12.82 -0.34 7.86
N ILE A 206 12.17 -0.57 9.02
CA ILE A 206 10.79 -1.07 9.09
C ILE A 206 9.91 -0.25 8.14
N ASN A 207 9.17 -0.93 7.26
CA ASN A 207 8.56 -0.31 6.09
C ASN A 207 7.03 -0.33 6.14
N ASP A 208 6.38 -1.50 6.12
CA ASP A 208 4.92 -1.59 6.27
C ASP A 208 4.52 -2.58 7.39
N VAL A 209 3.27 -2.46 7.87
CA VAL A 209 2.77 -3.17 9.06
C VAL A 209 1.33 -3.66 8.89
N ALA A 210 1.06 -4.83 9.46
CA ALA A 210 -0.26 -5.43 9.57
C ALA A 210 -0.53 -5.94 10.99
N ILE A 211 -1.79 -5.95 11.41
CA ILE A 211 -2.21 -6.54 12.68
C ILE A 211 -2.97 -7.82 12.43
N LEU A 212 -2.62 -8.87 13.16
CA LEU A 212 -3.39 -10.11 13.23
C LEU A 212 -4.09 -10.16 14.59
N PRO A 213 -5.43 -10.05 14.65
CA PRO A 213 -6.17 -10.16 15.91
C PRO A 213 -6.11 -11.59 16.48
N PRO A 214 -6.51 -11.77 17.75
CA PRO A 214 -6.65 -13.08 18.36
C PRO A 214 -7.57 -13.98 17.52
N PHE A 215 -7.25 -15.27 17.47
CA PHE A 215 -8.10 -16.23 16.78
C PHE A 215 -9.43 -16.43 17.53
N PRO A 216 -10.58 -16.66 16.85
CA PRO A 216 -10.80 -16.69 15.39
C PRO A 216 -11.34 -15.37 14.83
N LEU A 217 -10.93 -14.23 15.38
CA LEU A 217 -11.55 -12.95 15.05
C LEU A 217 -11.08 -12.44 13.68
N PRO A 218 -11.98 -11.82 12.89
CA PRO A 218 -11.63 -11.25 11.61
C PRO A 218 -10.80 -9.98 11.78
N THR A 219 -9.99 -9.65 10.77
CA THR A 219 -9.11 -8.47 10.79
C THR A 219 -9.86 -7.14 10.80
N SER A 220 -11.15 -7.14 10.45
CA SER A 220 -11.96 -5.91 10.42
C SER A 220 -12.40 -5.44 11.80
N ASP A 221 -12.34 -6.31 12.82
CA ASP A 221 -12.66 -5.90 14.18
C ASP A 221 -11.47 -5.16 14.80
N LEU A 222 -11.39 -3.85 14.52
CA LEU A 222 -10.34 -2.96 15.01
C LEU A 222 -10.25 -2.93 16.53
N SER A 223 -11.35 -3.23 17.25
CA SER A 223 -11.35 -3.29 18.72
C SER A 223 -10.46 -4.42 19.27
N GLN A 224 -10.14 -5.41 18.43
CA GLN A 224 -9.34 -6.59 18.76
C GLN A 224 -7.88 -6.46 18.35
N HIS A 225 -7.47 -5.29 17.86
CA HIS A 225 -6.09 -5.09 17.38
C HIS A 225 -5.11 -4.78 18.49
N ALA A 226 -5.58 -4.20 19.60
CA ALA A 226 -4.77 -3.80 20.75
C ALA A 226 -5.12 -4.58 22.03
N VAL A 227 -5.57 -5.83 21.89
CA VAL A 227 -5.89 -6.73 23.01
C VAL A 227 -4.84 -7.82 23.18
N GLU A 228 -4.87 -8.49 24.33
CA GLU A 228 -4.02 -9.66 24.57
C GLU A 228 -4.25 -10.74 23.49
N GLY A 229 -3.16 -11.24 22.90
CA GLY A 229 -3.20 -12.22 21.80
C GLY A 229 -3.23 -11.62 20.39
N ALA A 230 -3.37 -10.29 20.24
CA ALA A 230 -3.14 -9.63 18.96
C ALA A 230 -1.62 -9.54 18.68
N THR A 231 -1.23 -9.71 17.42
CA THR A 231 0.20 -9.65 17.01
C THR A 231 0.41 -8.65 15.88
N ILE A 232 1.57 -8.00 15.91
CA ILE A 232 1.98 -6.98 14.95
C ILE A 232 2.99 -7.59 13.97
N TRP A 233 2.77 -7.44 12.68
CA TRP A 233 3.59 -8.04 11.63
C TRP A 233 4.15 -6.97 10.73
N PHE A 234 5.44 -7.00 10.40
CA PHE A 234 6.06 -5.92 9.65
C PHE A 234 7.20 -6.39 8.74
N THR A 235 7.45 -5.63 7.70
CA THR A 235 8.55 -5.83 6.74
C THR A 235 9.75 -4.95 7.10
N ASP A 236 10.97 -5.47 6.89
CA ASP A 236 12.22 -4.78 7.21
C ASP A 236 13.22 -4.76 6.03
N PRO A 237 12.92 -4.00 4.96
CA PRO A 237 13.82 -3.81 3.81
C PRO A 237 14.96 -2.82 4.10
N THR A 238 15.84 -2.63 3.11
CA THR A 238 17.01 -1.72 3.20
C THR A 238 16.81 -0.36 2.53
N TYR A 239 15.58 0.10 2.28
CA TYR A 239 15.31 1.31 1.50
C TYR A 239 16.04 2.54 2.01
N ASN A 240 15.90 2.85 3.30
CA ASN A 240 16.49 4.03 3.94
C ASN A 240 18.01 4.13 3.69
N TYR A 241 18.74 3.01 3.83
CA TYR A 241 20.18 2.94 3.55
C TYR A 241 20.50 3.14 2.06
N MET A 242 19.72 2.53 1.17
CA MET A 242 19.97 2.58 -0.27
C MET A 242 19.66 3.94 -0.89
N GLN A 243 18.68 4.67 -0.35
CA GLN A 243 18.28 6.00 -0.84
C GLN A 243 19.37 7.07 -0.64
N ARG A 244 20.30 6.86 0.31
CA ARG A 244 21.45 7.76 0.58
C ARG A 244 21.08 9.23 0.76
N SER A 245 19.87 9.50 1.22
CA SER A 245 19.40 10.87 1.42
C SER A 245 20.13 11.56 2.58
N PRO A 246 20.45 12.87 2.50
CA PRO A 246 21.08 13.60 3.60
C PRO A 246 20.23 13.53 4.88
N GLY A 247 20.77 12.94 5.96
CA GLY A 247 20.08 12.78 7.25
C GLY A 247 19.46 11.39 7.49
N TYR A 248 19.47 10.50 6.48
CA TYR A 248 19.13 9.07 6.60
C TYR A 248 20.39 8.22 6.78
N ARG A 249 20.23 7.02 7.35
CA ARG A 249 21.30 6.17 7.90
C ARG A 249 22.55 6.04 7.03
N ASN A 250 23.70 6.22 7.67
CA ASN A 250 25.05 5.86 7.24
C ASN A 250 25.52 4.50 7.79
N HIS A 251 24.71 3.79 8.59
CA HIS A 251 25.07 2.45 9.06
C HIS A 251 24.63 1.35 8.07
N PRO A 252 25.57 0.52 7.57
CA PRO A 252 25.23 -0.61 6.73
C PRO A 252 24.22 -1.55 7.40
N PRO A 253 23.16 -1.99 6.69
CA PRO A 253 22.23 -3.01 7.16
C PRO A 253 22.96 -4.23 7.71
N GLN A 254 22.53 -4.70 8.88
CA GLN A 254 23.13 -5.85 9.54
C GLN A 254 22.18 -7.05 9.58
N MET A 255 20.93 -6.88 9.18
CA MET A 255 19.92 -7.93 9.09
C MET A 255 19.62 -8.23 7.61
N PRO A 256 19.27 -9.47 7.24
CA PRO A 256 18.69 -9.75 5.94
C PRO A 256 17.32 -9.06 5.78
N ASN A 257 16.87 -8.91 4.54
CA ASN A 257 15.52 -8.44 4.23
C ASN A 257 14.48 -9.50 4.64
N GLN A 258 13.72 -9.22 5.70
CA GLN A 258 12.89 -10.20 6.39
C GLN A 258 11.54 -9.61 6.82
N VAL A 259 10.64 -10.51 7.23
CA VAL A 259 9.34 -10.18 7.83
C VAL A 259 9.31 -10.71 9.25
N TYR A 260 8.81 -9.90 10.16
CA TYR A 260 8.78 -10.19 11.59
C TYR A 260 7.36 -10.17 12.15
N CYS A 261 7.16 -10.93 13.22
CA CYS A 261 5.99 -10.89 14.07
C CYS A 261 6.43 -10.43 15.47
N PHE A 262 5.72 -9.48 16.04
CA PHE A 262 5.93 -8.91 17.36
C PHE A 262 4.65 -9.09 18.19
N ASP A 263 4.79 -9.67 19.38
CA ASP A 263 3.75 -9.70 20.40
C ASP A 263 3.98 -8.54 21.39
N PRO A 264 3.13 -7.50 21.38
CA PRO A 264 3.28 -6.35 22.28
C PRO A 264 3.06 -6.70 23.77
N ASN A 265 2.44 -7.83 24.09
CA ASN A 265 2.18 -8.23 25.48
C ASN A 265 3.40 -8.89 26.11
N SER A 266 4.01 -9.85 25.41
CA SER A 266 5.18 -10.59 25.91
C SER A 266 6.52 -9.92 25.56
N GLY A 267 6.54 -9.05 24.55
CA GLY A 267 7.76 -8.50 23.97
C GLY A 267 8.46 -9.46 23.01
N GLU A 268 7.87 -10.62 22.70
CA GLU A 268 8.46 -11.60 21.78
C GLU A 268 8.51 -11.03 20.35
N VAL A 269 9.67 -11.15 19.70
CA VAL A 269 9.83 -10.85 18.28
C VAL A 269 10.39 -12.08 17.57
N ARG A 270 9.77 -12.50 16.48
CA ARG A 270 10.19 -13.63 15.66
C ARG A 270 10.33 -13.22 14.20
N CYS A 271 11.38 -13.69 13.53
CA CYS A 271 11.39 -13.72 12.07
C CYS A 271 10.43 -14.82 11.61
N VAL A 272 9.51 -14.48 10.71
CA VAL A 272 8.40 -15.35 10.28
C VAL A 272 8.37 -15.60 8.79
N ALA A 273 9.09 -14.81 8.00
CA ALA A 273 9.38 -15.11 6.61
C ALA A 273 10.67 -14.40 6.13
N ASP A 274 11.37 -15.04 5.19
CA ASP A 274 12.60 -14.53 4.59
C ASP A 274 12.68 -14.86 3.08
N GLY A 275 13.85 -14.62 2.47
CA GLY A 275 14.07 -14.92 1.06
C GLY A 275 13.41 -13.93 0.10
N PHE A 276 13.19 -12.70 0.55
CA PHE A 276 12.72 -11.58 -0.27
C PHE A 276 13.89 -10.79 -0.84
N ALA A 277 13.71 -10.18 -2.00
CA ALA A 277 14.66 -9.20 -2.51
C ALA A 277 14.49 -7.87 -1.77
N MET A 278 13.27 -7.32 -1.72
CA MET A 278 12.89 -6.12 -0.97
C MET A 278 11.43 -6.29 -0.50
N PRO A 279 11.17 -6.85 0.69
CA PRO A 279 9.81 -6.98 1.21
C PRO A 279 9.25 -5.58 1.51
N ASN A 280 8.03 -5.29 1.08
CA ASN A 280 7.43 -3.97 1.22
C ASN A 280 6.06 -4.06 1.90
N GLY A 281 4.96 -3.99 1.15
CA GLY A 281 3.61 -4.05 1.70
C GLY A 281 3.28 -5.40 2.35
N ILE A 282 2.55 -5.37 3.45
CA ILE A 282 2.03 -6.57 4.14
C ILE A 282 0.56 -6.38 4.51
N CYS A 283 -0.27 -7.38 4.26
CA CYS A 283 -1.65 -7.39 4.75
C CYS A 283 -2.18 -8.82 4.94
N PHE A 284 -3.16 -8.97 5.83
CA PHE A 284 -3.94 -10.20 5.95
C PHE A 284 -5.20 -10.13 5.08
N ASN A 285 -5.76 -11.29 4.74
CA ASN A 285 -7.15 -11.35 4.28
C ASN A 285 -8.12 -11.09 5.46
N HIS A 286 -9.40 -10.87 5.16
CA HIS A 286 -10.43 -10.56 6.17
C HIS A 286 -10.47 -11.58 7.33
N GLU A 287 -10.34 -12.86 7.04
CA GLU A 287 -10.38 -13.94 8.04
C GLU A 287 -9.05 -14.12 8.80
N GLY A 288 -7.97 -13.41 8.42
CA GLY A 288 -6.65 -13.61 9.01
C GLY A 288 -6.06 -15.00 8.79
N SER A 289 -6.47 -15.67 7.71
CA SER A 289 -6.03 -17.01 7.31
C SER A 289 -4.93 -17.00 6.24
N LEU A 290 -4.82 -15.88 5.50
CA LEU A 290 -3.80 -15.66 4.48
C LEU A 290 -3.05 -14.36 4.77
N CYS A 291 -1.73 -14.38 4.55
CA CYS A 291 -0.87 -13.20 4.63
C CYS A 291 -0.27 -12.94 3.25
N TYR A 292 -0.43 -11.72 2.75
CA TYR A 292 0.13 -11.25 1.49
C TYR A 292 1.30 -10.32 1.79
N ILE A 293 2.42 -10.52 1.10
CA ILE A 293 3.63 -9.72 1.23
C ILE A 293 4.12 -9.37 -0.18
N THR A 294 4.35 -8.08 -0.44
CA THR A 294 4.89 -7.62 -1.73
C THR A 294 6.42 -7.66 -1.72
N ASP A 295 7.01 -7.95 -2.88
CA ASP A 295 8.45 -7.93 -3.13
C ASP A 295 8.73 -7.04 -4.34
N THR A 296 9.41 -5.94 -4.07
CA THR A 296 9.64 -4.80 -4.97
C THR A 296 11.08 -4.77 -5.50
N GLY A 297 11.80 -5.89 -5.42
CA GLY A 297 13.22 -5.98 -5.77
C GLY A 297 13.63 -5.54 -7.18
N LEU A 298 12.69 -5.36 -8.12
CA LEU A 298 12.89 -4.72 -9.42
C LEU A 298 13.47 -3.31 -9.27
N ILE A 299 13.02 -2.56 -8.24
CA ILE A 299 13.47 -1.20 -7.96
C ILE A 299 14.36 -1.24 -6.72
N LYS A 300 15.61 -0.84 -6.88
CA LYS A 300 16.54 -0.65 -5.76
C LYS A 300 16.27 0.68 -5.08
N GLY A 301 16.57 0.78 -3.79
CA GLY A 301 16.35 2.03 -3.06
C GLY A 301 17.22 3.21 -3.52
N ASP A 302 18.31 2.97 -4.26
CA ASP A 302 19.09 4.03 -4.93
C ASP A 302 18.48 4.46 -6.27
N GLY A 303 17.38 3.81 -6.65
CA GLY A 303 16.67 4.05 -7.87
C GLY A 303 17.13 3.25 -9.09
N SER A 304 18.15 2.43 -8.99
CA SER A 304 18.51 1.57 -10.12
C SER A 304 17.45 0.47 -10.35
N LEU A 305 17.22 0.16 -11.63
CA LEU A 305 16.25 -0.86 -12.06
C LEU A 305 16.96 -2.16 -12.41
N ASP A 306 16.40 -3.27 -11.97
CA ASP A 306 16.78 -4.62 -12.40
C ASP A 306 15.53 -5.42 -12.78
N PRO A 307 15.16 -5.45 -14.07
CA PRO A 307 13.91 -6.06 -14.52
C PRO A 307 13.85 -7.59 -14.36
N GLN A 308 14.94 -8.24 -13.93
CA GLN A 308 14.96 -9.66 -13.63
C GLN A 308 14.67 -9.96 -12.15
N ARG A 309 14.47 -8.92 -11.32
CA ARG A 309 14.18 -9.04 -9.89
C ARG A 309 12.67 -8.93 -9.63
N PRO A 310 12.19 -9.34 -8.44
CA PRO A 310 10.77 -9.41 -8.16
C PRO A 310 10.03 -8.07 -8.30
N ALA A 311 8.89 -8.12 -8.98
CA ALA A 311 7.78 -7.17 -8.86
C ALA A 311 6.52 -7.96 -8.51
N SER A 312 6.60 -8.77 -7.45
CA SER A 312 5.67 -9.88 -7.18
C SER A 312 4.97 -9.70 -5.84
N ILE A 313 3.76 -10.25 -5.74
CA ILE A 313 3.05 -10.44 -4.49
C ILE A 313 3.14 -11.93 -4.16
N TYR A 314 3.57 -12.25 -2.93
CA TYR A 314 3.55 -13.61 -2.39
C TYR A 314 2.43 -13.74 -1.37
N VAL A 315 1.85 -14.94 -1.27
CA VAL A 315 0.85 -15.30 -0.27
C VAL A 315 1.32 -16.50 0.54
N TYR A 316 0.95 -16.51 1.81
CA TYR A 316 1.26 -17.54 2.80
C TYR A 316 -0.03 -17.97 3.50
N ASP A 317 -0.03 -19.20 3.97
CA ASP A 317 -1.03 -19.65 4.92
C ASP A 317 -0.62 -19.17 6.32
N VAL A 318 -1.57 -18.59 7.06
CA VAL A 318 -1.37 -18.19 8.46
C VAL A 318 -1.75 -19.38 9.33
N VAL A 319 -0.73 -20.05 9.87
CA VAL A 319 -0.92 -21.20 10.74
C VAL A 319 -0.83 -20.75 12.19
N ARG A 320 -1.88 -21.05 12.95
CA ARG A 320 -2.00 -20.70 14.36
C ARG A 320 -1.80 -21.93 15.23
N PRO A 321 -1.43 -21.76 16.50
CA PRO A 321 -1.33 -22.87 17.44
C PRO A 321 -2.62 -23.69 17.45
N ASP A 322 -2.46 -24.99 17.33
CA ASP A 322 -3.56 -25.97 17.39
C ASP A 322 -3.52 -26.76 18.71
N PRO A 323 -4.41 -26.46 19.67
CA PRO A 323 -4.49 -27.19 20.93
C PRO A 323 -4.76 -28.69 20.74
N ALA A 324 -5.41 -29.10 19.65
CA ALA A 324 -5.64 -30.51 19.36
C ALA A 324 -4.34 -31.25 18.98
N LYS A 325 -3.29 -30.51 18.58
CA LYS A 325 -1.93 -31.01 18.36
C LYS A 325 -1.02 -30.83 19.57
N GLY A 326 -1.55 -30.34 20.69
CA GLY A 326 -0.77 -30.01 21.88
C GLY A 326 0.02 -28.71 21.77
N GLU A 327 -0.31 -27.85 20.79
CA GLU A 327 0.26 -26.50 20.68
C GLU A 327 -0.61 -25.57 21.54
N ASP A 328 -0.05 -25.01 22.61
CA ASP A 328 -0.73 -24.04 23.48
C ASP A 328 -0.31 -22.59 23.16
N GLN A 329 -0.73 -21.66 24.02
CA GLN A 329 -0.40 -20.23 23.90
C GLN A 329 1.10 -19.91 24.02
N HIS A 330 1.98 -20.88 24.30
CA HIS A 330 3.43 -20.69 24.22
C HIS A 330 3.91 -20.53 22.78
N TRP A 331 3.16 -21.05 21.81
CA TRP A 331 3.50 -20.96 20.40
C TRP A 331 2.81 -19.76 19.78
N GLY A 332 3.53 -18.97 18.99
CA GLY A 332 2.94 -17.87 18.24
C GLY A 332 2.47 -18.30 16.84
N PRO A 333 1.65 -17.47 16.16
CA PRO A 333 1.30 -17.69 14.75
C PRO A 333 2.53 -17.67 13.85
N ARG A 334 2.45 -18.37 12.71
CA ARG A 334 3.55 -18.53 11.73
C ARG A 334 3.03 -18.50 10.30
N LEU A 335 3.94 -18.31 9.35
CA LEU A 335 3.64 -18.38 7.92
C LEU A 335 4.16 -19.68 7.32
N GLU A 336 3.32 -20.33 6.53
CA GLU A 336 3.67 -21.54 5.78
C GLU A 336 3.28 -21.40 4.30
N ASN A 337 3.75 -22.34 3.47
CA ASN A 337 3.32 -22.50 2.07
C ASN A 337 3.42 -21.22 1.20
N ARG A 338 4.58 -20.56 1.23
CA ARG A 338 4.91 -19.44 0.33
C ARG A 338 4.59 -19.81 -1.12
N ARG A 339 3.79 -18.98 -1.79
CA ARG A 339 3.47 -19.12 -3.21
C ARG A 339 3.32 -17.75 -3.87
N VAL A 340 3.58 -17.70 -5.17
CA VAL A 340 3.30 -16.49 -5.97
C VAL A 340 1.79 -16.29 -6.01
N PHE A 341 1.35 -15.08 -5.70
CA PHE A 341 -0.03 -14.65 -5.85
C PHE A 341 -0.22 -13.89 -7.16
N ALA A 342 0.60 -12.86 -7.39
CA ALA A 342 0.53 -12.03 -8.59
C ALA A 342 1.91 -11.48 -8.98
N TYR A 343 2.05 -11.08 -10.24
CA TYR A 343 3.18 -10.32 -10.76
C TYR A 343 2.66 -8.99 -11.31
N CYS A 344 3.24 -7.88 -10.85
CA CYS A 344 2.92 -6.55 -11.32
C CYS A 344 3.60 -6.30 -12.67
N ASP A 345 2.81 -5.97 -13.68
CA ASP A 345 3.29 -5.74 -15.04
C ASP A 345 3.75 -4.31 -15.30
N ALA A 346 3.53 -3.37 -14.38
CA ALA A 346 3.96 -1.98 -14.47
C ALA A 346 4.49 -1.46 -13.12
N GLY A 347 5.80 -1.21 -13.05
CA GLY A 347 6.46 -0.82 -11.80
C GLY A 347 6.57 -1.98 -10.82
N VAL A 348 6.29 -1.73 -9.54
CA VAL A 348 6.32 -2.72 -8.46
C VAL A 348 5.03 -2.66 -7.63
N PRO A 349 4.60 -3.77 -7.02
CA PRO A 349 3.50 -3.74 -6.06
C PRO A 349 4.03 -3.22 -4.71
N ASP A 350 3.61 -2.03 -4.31
CA ASP A 350 4.08 -1.36 -3.09
C ASP A 350 3.14 -1.67 -1.92
N GLY A 351 2.43 -0.67 -1.40
CA GLY A 351 1.36 -0.86 -0.43
C GLY A 351 0.28 -1.83 -0.93
N ILE A 352 -0.22 -2.64 -0.01
CA ILE A 352 -1.22 -3.69 -0.30
C ILE A 352 -2.34 -3.65 0.74
N LYS A 353 -3.58 -3.93 0.30
CA LYS A 353 -4.79 -4.01 1.15
C LYS A 353 -5.74 -5.08 0.61
N THR A 354 -6.65 -5.56 1.44
CA THR A 354 -7.73 -6.48 1.03
C THR A 354 -9.11 -5.90 1.35
N ASP A 355 -10.13 -6.37 0.65
CA ASP A 355 -11.54 -6.14 1.00
C ASP A 355 -12.17 -7.37 1.67
N LYS A 356 -13.35 -7.17 2.27
CA LYS A 356 -14.13 -8.23 2.94
C LYS A 356 -14.62 -9.32 1.97
N ALA A 357 -14.55 -9.11 0.66
CA ALA A 357 -14.89 -10.10 -0.36
C ALA A 357 -13.66 -10.95 -0.79
N GLY A 358 -12.47 -10.67 -0.25
CA GLY A 358 -11.24 -11.38 -0.54
C GLY A 358 -10.49 -10.88 -1.79
N ASN A 359 -10.86 -9.73 -2.34
CA ASN A 359 -10.06 -9.07 -3.38
C ASN A 359 -8.82 -8.43 -2.75
N VAL A 360 -7.74 -8.42 -3.52
CA VAL A 360 -6.42 -7.92 -3.13
C VAL A 360 -6.09 -6.73 -4.01
N TYR A 361 -5.74 -5.62 -3.38
CA TYR A 361 -5.43 -4.34 -4.01
C TYR A 361 -3.96 -4.04 -3.76
N SER A 362 -3.24 -3.53 -4.77
CA SER A 362 -1.88 -3.02 -4.56
C SER A 362 -1.63 -1.75 -5.36
N GLY A 363 -0.87 -0.83 -4.77
CA GLY A 363 -0.30 0.34 -5.43
C GLY A 363 0.78 -0.10 -6.41
N THR A 364 0.75 0.43 -7.62
CA THR A 364 1.59 0.02 -8.75
C THR A 364 2.05 1.22 -9.55
N GLY A 365 2.93 0.98 -10.55
CA GLY A 365 3.48 1.97 -11.47
C GLY A 365 2.44 2.83 -12.19
N GLU A 366 1.21 2.36 -12.34
CA GLU A 366 0.15 3.01 -13.11
C GLU A 366 -1.10 3.37 -12.29
N GLY A 367 -1.07 3.17 -10.97
CA GLY A 367 -2.22 3.35 -10.08
C GLY A 367 -2.48 2.11 -9.23
N VAL A 368 -3.74 1.71 -9.08
CA VAL A 368 -4.11 0.55 -8.24
C VAL A 368 -4.49 -0.64 -9.11
N SER A 369 -3.85 -1.78 -8.90
CA SER A 369 -4.22 -3.06 -9.52
C SER A 369 -5.00 -3.93 -8.53
N ILE A 370 -6.01 -4.65 -9.02
CA ILE A 370 -6.97 -5.38 -8.18
C ILE A 370 -7.11 -6.82 -8.69
N TRP A 371 -6.86 -7.78 -7.81
CA TRP A 371 -6.96 -9.22 -8.08
C TRP A 371 -8.03 -9.86 -7.21
N ASN A 372 -8.62 -10.96 -7.65
CA ASN A 372 -9.45 -11.79 -6.77
C ASN A 372 -8.57 -12.65 -5.84
N ALA A 373 -9.20 -13.35 -4.89
CA ALA A 373 -8.51 -14.22 -3.92
C ALA A 373 -7.62 -15.34 -4.53
N HIS A 374 -7.74 -15.59 -5.84
CA HIS A 374 -6.94 -16.58 -6.56
C HIS A 374 -5.80 -15.96 -7.39
N GLY A 375 -5.58 -14.65 -7.30
CA GLY A 375 -4.52 -13.96 -8.06
C GLY A 375 -4.91 -13.66 -9.52
N THR A 376 -6.18 -13.79 -9.89
CA THR A 376 -6.66 -13.36 -11.22
C THR A 376 -6.86 -11.85 -11.22
N LEU A 377 -6.21 -11.15 -12.14
CA LEU A 377 -6.36 -9.70 -12.30
C LEU A 377 -7.79 -9.37 -12.73
N LEU A 378 -8.52 -8.64 -11.88
CA LEU A 378 -9.87 -8.18 -12.14
C LEU A 378 -9.85 -6.90 -12.96
N GLY A 379 -9.07 -5.92 -12.52
CA GLY A 379 -9.05 -4.61 -13.14
C GLY A 379 -7.97 -3.71 -12.56
N LYS A 380 -7.85 -2.53 -13.15
CA LYS A 380 -6.93 -1.48 -12.72
C LYS A 380 -7.66 -0.14 -12.63
N ILE A 381 -7.29 0.66 -11.64
CA ILE A 381 -7.65 2.07 -11.52
C ILE A 381 -6.41 2.86 -11.93
N LEU A 382 -6.42 3.35 -13.17
CA LEU A 382 -5.29 4.07 -13.75
C LEU A 382 -5.26 5.52 -13.29
N LEU A 383 -4.08 5.98 -12.89
CA LEU A 383 -3.86 7.38 -12.57
C LEU A 383 -3.41 8.16 -13.82
N PRO A 384 -3.96 9.36 -14.06
CA PRO A 384 -3.50 10.20 -15.17
C PRO A 384 -2.01 10.55 -15.03
N PRO A 385 -1.24 10.66 -16.12
CA PRO A 385 0.16 11.09 -16.05
C PRO A 385 0.35 12.45 -15.34
N SER A 386 1.51 12.68 -14.73
CA SER A 386 1.94 13.97 -14.18
C SER A 386 3.07 14.55 -14.99
N ALA A 387 3.25 15.88 -14.92
CA ALA A 387 4.48 16.55 -15.37
C ALA A 387 5.53 16.66 -14.24
N LEU A 388 5.16 16.32 -13.01
CA LEU A 388 6.04 16.38 -11.84
C LEU A 388 6.93 15.13 -11.71
N PRO A 389 8.11 15.24 -11.07
CA PRO A 389 8.99 14.11 -10.82
C PRO A 389 8.32 13.08 -9.92
N SER A 390 8.50 11.79 -10.23
CA SER A 390 8.09 10.69 -9.36
C SER A 390 9.20 10.31 -8.38
N SER A 391 8.86 9.70 -7.23
CA SER A 391 9.82 9.03 -6.35
C SER A 391 10.50 7.86 -7.06
N LEU A 392 9.85 7.31 -8.09
CA LEU A 392 10.47 6.37 -9.00
C LEU A 392 11.39 7.10 -10.00
N PRO A 393 12.63 6.65 -10.13
CA PRO A 393 13.63 7.25 -11.01
C PRO A 393 13.31 6.88 -12.46
N HIS A 394 12.78 7.82 -13.20
CA HIS A 394 12.62 7.66 -14.64
C HIS A 394 13.62 8.55 -15.39
N PRO A 395 14.55 7.99 -16.18
CA PRO A 395 15.59 8.76 -16.87
C PRO A 395 15.05 9.61 -18.05
N ARG A 396 13.75 9.53 -18.35
CA ARG A 396 13.06 10.32 -19.38
C ARG A 396 11.79 10.93 -18.77
N ALA A 397 11.38 12.10 -19.22
CA ALA A 397 10.22 12.88 -18.73
C ALA A 397 8.97 12.04 -18.37
N PRO A 398 8.12 12.51 -17.45
CA PRO A 398 7.19 11.68 -16.68
C PRO A 398 6.06 11.14 -17.56
N LYS A 399 5.74 9.86 -17.40
CA LYS A 399 4.63 9.23 -18.16
C LYS A 399 3.63 8.47 -17.31
N THR A 400 3.89 8.29 -16.02
CA THR A 400 2.94 7.65 -15.10
C THR A 400 2.97 8.26 -13.72
N ARG A 401 1.82 8.19 -13.06
CA ARG A 401 1.74 8.40 -11.61
C ARG A 401 1.78 7.06 -10.92
N TYR A 402 2.77 6.95 -10.04
CA TYR A 402 2.91 5.84 -9.13
C TYR A 402 1.89 5.97 -7.99
N CYS A 403 1.32 4.84 -7.58
CA CYS A 403 0.64 4.74 -6.29
C CYS A 403 1.55 3.98 -5.34
N ALA A 404 2.15 4.69 -4.39
CA ALA A 404 2.99 4.09 -3.35
C ALA A 404 2.13 3.39 -2.30
N ASN A 405 1.06 4.03 -1.83
CA ASN A 405 0.12 3.42 -0.88
C ASN A 405 -1.29 3.97 -1.06
N PHE A 406 -2.25 3.37 -0.36
CA PHE A 406 -3.65 3.77 -0.40
C PHE A 406 -4.41 3.15 0.78
N CYS A 407 -5.63 3.60 1.01
CA CYS A 407 -6.55 2.94 1.93
C CYS A 407 -7.97 2.84 1.39
N LEU A 408 -8.66 1.79 1.81
CA LEU A 408 -10.10 1.66 1.63
C LEU A 408 -10.78 2.46 2.74
N CYS A 409 -11.75 3.27 2.35
CA CYS A 409 -12.56 4.14 3.20
C CYS A 409 -14.05 3.75 3.06
N PRO A 410 -14.90 4.06 4.04
CA PRO A 410 -16.33 3.70 3.99
C PRO A 410 -17.03 4.21 2.71
N GLY A 411 -18.05 3.48 2.25
CA GLY A 411 -18.85 3.87 1.07
C GLY A 411 -18.13 3.64 -0.26
N GLY A 412 -17.37 2.55 -0.38
CA GLY A 412 -16.68 2.18 -1.62
C GLY A 412 -15.58 3.15 -2.04
N ARG A 413 -14.97 3.89 -1.12
CA ARG A 413 -13.94 4.89 -1.46
C ARG A 413 -12.55 4.29 -1.34
N VAL A 414 -11.68 4.56 -2.30
CA VAL A 414 -10.25 4.24 -2.24
C VAL A 414 -9.47 5.55 -2.26
N CYS A 415 -8.83 5.90 -1.14
CA CYS A 415 -7.97 7.08 -1.02
C CYS A 415 -6.55 6.69 -1.45
N ILE A 416 -6.14 7.17 -2.61
CA ILE A 416 -4.92 6.79 -3.31
C ILE A 416 -3.86 7.87 -3.10
N LEU A 417 -2.72 7.49 -2.52
CA LEU A 417 -1.57 8.36 -2.28
C LEU A 417 -0.61 8.24 -3.47
N ALA A 418 -0.57 9.30 -4.27
CA ALA A 418 0.12 9.34 -5.55
C ALA A 418 1.16 10.47 -5.59
N GLU A 419 1.99 10.53 -4.55
CA GLU A 419 3.14 11.42 -4.38
C GLU A 419 2.76 12.91 -4.28
N ASP A 420 2.49 13.55 -5.41
CA ASP A 420 2.14 14.96 -5.53
C ASP A 420 0.65 15.21 -5.32
N ARG A 421 -0.19 14.17 -5.41
CA ARG A 421 -1.64 14.27 -5.28
C ARG A 421 -2.26 13.13 -4.49
N ILE A 422 -3.44 13.42 -3.94
CA ILE A 422 -4.36 12.40 -3.43
C ILE A 422 -5.53 12.29 -4.39
N TYR A 423 -5.79 11.06 -4.83
CA TYR A 423 -6.98 10.72 -5.59
C TYR A 423 -7.97 9.98 -4.70
N VAL A 424 -9.26 10.18 -4.93
CA VAL A 424 -10.30 9.28 -4.42
C VAL A 424 -10.98 8.61 -5.59
N ALA A 425 -10.88 7.28 -5.64
CA ALA A 425 -11.72 6.47 -6.49
C ALA A 425 -13.00 6.11 -5.75
N LYS A 426 -14.17 6.41 -6.33
CA LYS A 426 -15.46 5.90 -5.87
C LYS A 426 -15.79 4.63 -6.63
N LEU A 427 -15.98 3.55 -5.89
CA LEU A 427 -16.40 2.23 -6.33
C LEU A 427 -17.86 1.97 -5.90
N ALA A 428 -18.35 0.74 -6.04
CA ALA A 428 -19.65 0.35 -5.50
C ALA A 428 -19.66 0.54 -3.97
N GLU A 429 -20.80 0.98 -3.42
CA GLU A 429 -20.92 1.33 -1.99
C GLU A 429 -20.68 0.12 -1.08
N GLU A 430 -20.90 -1.09 -1.60
CA GLU A 430 -20.71 -2.38 -0.92
C GLU A 430 -19.24 -2.81 -0.83
N VAL A 431 -18.32 -2.13 -1.51
CA VAL A 431 -16.89 -2.43 -1.40
C VAL A 431 -16.38 -1.94 -0.04
N GLU A 432 -16.09 -2.90 0.84
CA GLU A 432 -15.62 -2.64 2.20
C GLU A 432 -14.23 -3.22 2.42
N GLY A 433 -13.29 -2.37 2.85
CA GLY A 433 -11.94 -2.80 3.23
C GLY A 433 -11.93 -3.74 4.44
N SER A 434 -10.99 -4.67 4.48
CA SER A 434 -10.81 -5.63 5.59
C SER A 434 -10.40 -5.01 6.92
N LEU A 435 -10.11 -3.70 6.94
CA LEU A 435 -9.74 -2.92 8.13
C LEU A 435 -10.77 -1.84 8.46
N LEU A 436 -11.94 -1.86 7.82
CA LEU A 436 -13.05 -0.97 8.16
C LEU A 436 -13.96 -1.63 9.21
N PRO A 437 -14.44 -0.87 10.22
CA PRO A 437 -15.31 -1.38 11.28
C PRO A 437 -16.65 -1.92 10.77
#